data_AF-A0A537WPW2-F1
#
_entry.id   AF-A0A537WPW2-F1
#
_cell.length_a   1.000
_cell.length_b   1.000
_cell.length_c   1.000
_cell.angle_alpha   90.00
_cell.angle_beta   90.00
_cell.angle_gamma   90.00
#
_symmetry.space_group_name_H-M   'P 1'
#
loop_
_entity.id
_entity.type
_entity.pdbx_description
1 polymer ?
#
loop_
_entity_poly.entity_id
_entity_poly.type
_entity_poly.pdbx_seq_one_letter_code
_entity_poly.pdbx_strand_id
1 'polypeptide(L)'
;MEVLIPRALEEALALKAAHPEAVPIAGGTDLMVDLNFDRTRPELMIDVSRLSELNTWRREDGNLFLGAGLTYTRALRELPEMRALAQASRSVGSPQIRNRGTIGGNLGTASPAGDAVPVLVAHDGEVVLVAAGDRTRSVP
;
A
#
# COMPACT_ATOMS: atom_id res chain seq x y z
N MET A 1 7.73 -21.12 2.59
CA MET A 1 7.33 -19.76 2.20
C MET A 1 8.58 -19.02 1.80
N GLU A 2 8.72 -18.80 0.51
CA GLU A 2 9.83 -18.03 -0.06
C GLU A 2 9.43 -16.54 -0.14
N VAL A 3 10.41 -15.66 0.02
CA VAL A 3 10.20 -14.20 -0.07
C VAL A 3 11.22 -13.60 -1.02
N LEU A 4 10.74 -13.02 -2.10
CA LEU A 4 11.53 -12.27 -3.07
C LEU A 4 11.64 -10.82 -2.62
N ILE A 5 12.83 -10.23 -2.72
CA ILE A 5 13.13 -8.89 -2.21
C ILE A 5 13.69 -8.04 -3.36
N PRO A 6 12.82 -7.54 -4.26
CA PRO A 6 13.24 -6.67 -5.35
C PRO A 6 13.80 -5.34 -4.84
N ARG A 7 14.66 -4.71 -5.63
CA ARG A 7 15.29 -3.43 -5.32
C ARG A 7 14.68 -2.24 -6.06
N ALA A 8 13.84 -2.50 -7.05
CA ALA A 8 13.15 -1.50 -7.84
C ALA A 8 11.74 -1.97 -8.19
N LEU A 9 10.84 -1.01 -8.49
CA LEU A 9 9.47 -1.31 -8.88
C LEU A 9 9.42 -2.17 -10.15
N GLU A 10 10.27 -1.88 -11.13
CA GLU A 10 10.35 -2.66 -12.38
C GLU A 10 10.64 -4.15 -12.11
N GLU A 11 11.57 -4.44 -11.20
CA GLU A 11 11.91 -5.80 -10.80
C GLU A 11 10.73 -6.46 -10.08
N ALA A 12 10.06 -5.76 -9.16
CA ALA A 12 8.88 -6.28 -8.47
C ALA A 12 7.74 -6.64 -9.44
N LEU A 13 7.52 -5.80 -10.46
CA LEU A 13 6.53 -6.03 -11.50
C LEU A 13 6.90 -7.22 -12.40
N ALA A 14 8.17 -7.34 -12.78
CA ALA A 14 8.67 -8.49 -13.54
C ALA A 14 8.50 -9.79 -12.75
N LEU A 15 8.85 -9.80 -11.47
CA LEU A 15 8.64 -10.94 -10.58
C LEU A 15 7.15 -11.27 -10.43
N LYS A 16 6.28 -10.27 -10.27
CA LYS A 16 4.83 -10.49 -10.20
C LYS A 16 4.24 -11.02 -11.50
N ALA A 17 4.81 -10.64 -12.65
CA ALA A 17 4.40 -11.18 -13.95
C ALA A 17 4.87 -12.63 -14.15
N ALA A 18 6.07 -12.96 -13.69
CA ALA A 18 6.62 -14.32 -13.71
C ALA A 18 5.92 -15.26 -12.71
N HIS A 19 5.46 -14.71 -11.59
CA HIS A 19 4.79 -15.41 -10.49
C HIS A 19 3.43 -14.77 -10.17
N PRO A 20 2.39 -14.99 -11.00
CA PRO A 20 1.08 -14.39 -10.80
C PRO A 20 0.42 -14.71 -9.46
N GLU A 21 0.77 -15.83 -8.83
CA GLU A 21 0.33 -16.26 -7.51
C GLU A 21 1.04 -15.56 -6.35
N ALA A 22 2.23 -14.98 -6.58
CA ALA A 22 3.03 -14.39 -5.52
C ALA A 22 2.28 -13.22 -4.86
N VAL A 23 2.21 -13.21 -3.54
CA VAL A 23 1.46 -12.19 -2.79
C VAL A 23 2.39 -11.03 -2.42
N PRO A 24 2.12 -9.78 -2.85
CA PRO A 24 2.90 -8.63 -2.42
C PRO A 24 2.72 -8.38 -0.92
N ILE A 25 3.81 -8.07 -0.22
CA ILE A 25 3.80 -7.71 1.21
C ILE A 25 4.53 -6.38 1.43
N ALA A 26 3.87 -5.45 2.12
CA ALA A 26 4.44 -4.17 2.53
C ALA A 26 4.66 -4.13 4.05
N GLY A 27 3.75 -3.49 4.79
CA GLY A 27 3.80 -3.41 6.26
C GLY A 27 3.65 -4.74 6.98
N GLY A 28 2.90 -5.66 6.37
CA GLY A 28 2.58 -6.99 6.92
C GLY A 28 1.50 -6.98 8.01
N THR A 29 0.87 -5.85 8.30
CA THR A 29 -0.05 -5.70 9.44
C THR A 29 -1.38 -6.44 9.29
N ASP A 30 -1.78 -6.79 8.07
CA ASP A 30 -2.92 -7.66 7.79
C ASP A 30 -2.45 -9.06 7.37
N LEU A 31 -1.60 -9.15 6.34
CA LEU A 31 -1.16 -10.45 5.80
C LEU A 31 -0.49 -11.35 6.84
N MET A 32 0.38 -10.81 7.70
CA MET A 32 1.02 -11.62 8.74
C MET A 32 0.04 -12.05 9.83
N VAL A 33 -1.02 -11.27 10.07
CA VAL A 33 -2.10 -11.65 10.99
C VAL A 33 -2.87 -12.83 10.41
N ASP A 34 -3.26 -12.76 9.14
CA ASP A 34 -3.96 -13.85 8.47
C ASP A 34 -3.12 -15.13 8.39
N LEU A 35 -1.81 -15.01 8.20
CA LEU A 35 -0.86 -16.12 8.30
C LEU A 35 -0.87 -16.76 9.70
N ASN A 36 -0.79 -15.95 10.75
CA ASN A 36 -0.76 -16.43 12.14
C ASN A 36 -2.07 -17.12 12.54
N PHE A 37 -3.20 -16.69 11.98
CA PHE A 37 -4.52 -17.29 12.21
C PHE A 37 -4.87 -18.39 11.20
N ASP A 38 -3.91 -18.83 10.38
CA ASP A 38 -4.08 -19.89 9.39
C ASP A 38 -5.21 -19.65 8.36
N ARG A 39 -5.47 -18.38 8.04
CA ARG A 39 -6.48 -17.96 7.05
C ARG A 39 -5.94 -17.96 5.64
N THR A 40 -4.63 -17.80 5.49
CA THR A 40 -3.91 -17.82 4.22
C THR A 40 -2.54 -18.46 4.40
N ARG A 41 -1.98 -19.01 3.32
CA ARG A 41 -0.63 -19.60 3.27
C ARG A 41 -0.01 -19.41 1.88
N PRO A 42 0.38 -18.19 1.49
CA PRO A 42 1.10 -17.98 0.23
C PRO A 42 2.41 -18.77 0.23
N GLU A 43 2.68 -19.50 -0.84
CA GLU A 43 3.94 -20.23 -1.01
C GLU A 43 5.09 -19.26 -1.32
N LEU A 44 4.77 -18.15 -1.99
CA LEU A 44 5.68 -17.12 -2.46
C LEU A 44 5.14 -15.72 -2.15
N MET A 45 6.01 -14.85 -1.64
CA MET A 45 5.71 -13.43 -1.40
C MET A 45 6.74 -12.51 -2.05
N ILE A 46 6.33 -11.28 -2.37
CA ILE A 46 7.21 -10.22 -2.88
C ILE A 46 7.23 -9.07 -1.88
N ASP A 47 8.36 -8.82 -1.21
CA ASP A 47 8.53 -7.69 -0.27
C ASP A 47 8.67 -6.38 -1.05
N VAL A 48 7.61 -5.56 -1.01
CA VAL A 48 7.58 -4.23 -1.65
C VAL A 48 7.87 -3.09 -0.68
N SER A 49 8.15 -3.39 0.60
CA SER A 49 8.31 -2.37 1.65
C SER A 49 9.53 -1.47 1.45
N ARG A 50 10.51 -1.92 0.66
CA ARG A 50 11.78 -1.21 0.41
C ARG A 50 11.81 -0.41 -0.90
N LEU A 51 10.75 -0.49 -1.71
CA LEU A 51 10.67 0.21 -2.99
C LEU A 51 10.44 1.70 -2.73
N SER A 52 11.46 2.51 -2.99
CA SER A 52 11.42 3.95 -2.72
C SER A 52 10.37 4.64 -3.58
N GLU A 53 10.12 4.13 -4.78
CA GLU A 53 9.11 4.58 -5.73
C GLU A 53 7.69 4.53 -5.13
N LEU A 54 7.40 3.52 -4.29
CA LEU A 54 6.10 3.39 -3.62
C LEU A 54 6.02 4.19 -2.31
N ASN A 55 7.14 4.69 -1.80
CA ASN A 55 7.24 5.30 -0.48
C ASN A 55 7.32 6.84 -0.55
N THR A 56 6.92 7.47 -1.66
CA THR A 56 6.93 8.93 -1.79
C THR A 56 5.51 9.47 -1.96
N TRP A 57 5.37 10.78 -1.79
CA TRP A 57 4.18 11.51 -2.19
C TRP A 57 4.63 12.80 -2.86
N ARG A 58 3.79 13.34 -3.74
CA ARG A 58 4.08 14.58 -4.48
C ARG A 58 2.81 15.32 -4.85
N ARG A 59 2.97 16.63 -5.07
CA ARG A 59 1.92 17.50 -5.61
C ARG A 59 2.26 17.83 -7.06
N GLU A 60 1.29 17.70 -7.94
CA GLU A 60 1.43 18.04 -9.36
C GLU A 60 0.05 18.37 -9.92
N ASP A 61 -0.05 19.46 -10.66
CA ASP A 61 -1.26 19.88 -11.37
C ASP A 61 -2.54 19.90 -10.51
N GLY A 62 -2.40 20.34 -9.26
CA GLY A 62 -3.51 20.41 -8.30
C GLY A 62 -3.87 19.08 -7.63
N ASN A 63 -3.25 17.97 -8.06
CA ASN A 63 -3.44 16.64 -7.49
C ASN A 63 -2.39 16.33 -6.42
N LEU A 64 -2.75 15.43 -5.50
CA LEU A 64 -1.84 14.84 -4.54
C LEU A 64 -1.67 13.36 -4.86
N PHE A 65 -0.46 12.97 -5.23
CA PHE A 65 -0.10 11.59 -5.50
C PHE A 65 0.46 10.97 -4.23
N LEU A 66 -0.16 9.86 -3.80
CA LEU A 66 0.26 9.09 -2.63
C LEU A 66 0.84 7.77 -3.11
N GLY A 67 2.11 7.51 -2.79
CA GLY A 67 2.70 6.20 -3.01
C GLY A 67 2.01 5.13 -2.17
N ALA A 68 1.77 3.94 -2.76
CA ALA A 68 1.08 2.83 -2.10
C ALA A 68 1.79 2.32 -0.83
N GLY A 69 3.10 2.54 -0.73
CA GLY A 69 3.94 2.23 0.43
C GLY A 69 3.96 3.32 1.50
N LEU A 70 3.32 4.47 1.29
CA LEU A 70 3.24 5.54 2.28
C LEU A 70 2.55 5.04 3.56
N THR A 71 3.25 5.11 4.68
CA THR A 71 2.71 4.65 5.98
C THR A 71 1.76 5.67 6.58
N TYR A 72 0.82 5.20 7.41
CA TYR A 72 -0.10 6.08 8.14
C TYR A 72 0.62 7.10 9.04
N THR A 73 1.74 6.71 9.66
CA THR A 73 2.55 7.66 10.44
C THR A 73 3.10 8.78 9.55
N ARG A 74 3.54 8.47 8.33
CA ARG A 74 4.04 9.48 7.40
C ARG A 74 2.91 10.35 6.88
N ALA A 75 1.79 9.77 6.46
CA ALA A 75 0.61 10.54 6.07
C ALA A 75 0.16 11.53 7.17
N LEU A 76 0.11 11.06 8.43
CA LEU A 76 -0.23 11.90 9.58
C LEU A 76 0.76 13.07 9.81
N ARG A 77 2.06 12.85 9.60
CA ARG A 77 3.11 13.84 9.89
C ARG A 77 3.40 14.79 8.74
N GLU A 78 3.35 14.28 7.52
CA GLU A 78 3.82 14.95 6.31
C GLU A 78 2.68 15.60 5.52
N LEU A 79 1.43 15.18 5.74
CA LEU A 79 0.24 15.67 5.03
C LEU A 79 -0.86 16.20 5.98
N PRO A 80 -0.54 17.07 6.97
CA PRO A 80 -1.54 17.57 7.92
C PRO A 80 -2.69 18.36 7.28
N GLU A 81 -2.49 18.89 6.07
CA GLU A 81 -3.48 19.60 5.27
C GLU A 81 -4.59 18.68 4.73
N MET A 82 -4.30 17.39 4.53
CA MET A 82 -5.32 16.39 4.27
C MET A 82 -5.99 15.98 5.57
N ARG A 83 -6.77 16.89 6.16
CA ARG A 83 -7.33 16.74 7.51
C ARG A 83 -8.07 15.42 7.71
N ALA A 84 -8.88 15.00 6.73
CA ALA A 84 -9.59 13.73 6.78
C ALA A 84 -8.63 12.53 6.81
N LEU A 85 -7.60 12.53 5.94
CA LEU A 85 -6.58 11.47 5.93
C LEU A 85 -5.76 11.47 7.22
N ALA A 86 -5.38 12.62 7.74
CA ALA A 86 -4.64 12.73 9.00
C ALA A 86 -5.48 12.24 10.18
N GLN A 87 -6.78 12.55 10.22
CA GLN A 87 -7.71 12.05 11.24
C GLN A 87 -7.88 10.54 11.15
N ALA A 88 -8.16 10.00 9.97
CA ALA A 88 -8.26 8.55 9.74
C ALA A 88 -6.94 7.84 10.08
N SER A 89 -5.81 8.39 9.64
CA SER A 89 -4.49 7.86 9.98
C SER A 89 -4.26 7.80 11.48
N ARG A 90 -4.82 8.73 12.28
CA ARG A 90 -4.65 8.75 13.73
C ARG A 90 -5.44 7.63 14.43
N SER A 91 -6.58 7.21 13.89
CA SER A 91 -7.42 6.13 14.46
C SER A 91 -6.90 4.73 14.15
N VAL A 92 -6.08 4.56 13.11
CA VAL A 92 -5.54 3.25 12.71
C VAL A 92 -4.71 2.64 13.84
N GLY A 93 -5.24 1.58 14.45
CA GLY A 93 -4.56 0.73 15.43
C GLY A 93 -3.72 1.48 16.47
N SER A 94 -2.47 1.05 16.63
CA SER A 94 -1.48 1.64 17.52
C SER A 94 -0.37 2.35 16.73
N PRO A 95 0.50 3.17 17.38
CA PRO A 95 1.67 3.74 16.71
C PRO A 95 2.52 2.69 15.96
N GLN A 96 2.65 1.47 16.49
CA GLN A 96 3.38 0.37 15.87
C GLN A 96 2.73 -0.08 14.56
N ILE A 97 1.40 -0.21 14.55
CA ILE A 97 0.64 -0.53 13.34
C ILE A 97 0.80 0.61 12.33
N ARG A 98 0.67 1.87 12.73
CA ARG A 98 0.81 3.02 11.81
C ARG A 98 2.20 3.22 11.22
N ASN A 99 3.23 2.79 11.94
CA ASN A 99 4.60 2.83 11.45
C ASN A 99 4.87 1.80 10.35
N ARG A 100 4.02 0.78 10.21
CA ARG A 100 4.19 -0.31 9.23
C ARG A 100 3.08 -0.34 8.19
N GLY A 101 1.83 -0.19 8.60
CA GLY A 101 0.66 -0.19 7.73
C GLY A 101 0.70 0.97 6.74
N THR A 102 0.43 0.65 5.48
CA THR A 102 0.50 1.60 4.36
C THR A 102 -0.89 1.88 3.79
N ILE A 103 -1.02 3.02 3.13
CA ILE A 103 -2.27 3.38 2.42
C ILE A 103 -2.61 2.31 1.38
N GLY A 104 -1.65 1.89 0.55
CA GLY A 104 -1.86 0.83 -0.44
C GLY A 104 -2.16 -0.53 0.17
N GLY A 105 -1.60 -0.85 1.34
CA GLY A 105 -1.94 -2.06 2.08
C GLY A 105 -3.38 -2.06 2.56
N ASN A 106 -3.87 -0.92 3.06
CA ASN A 106 -5.28 -0.77 3.45
C ASN A 106 -6.23 -0.98 2.27
N LEU A 107 -5.91 -0.40 1.10
CA LEU A 107 -6.69 -0.59 -0.13
C LEU A 107 -6.62 -2.05 -0.61
N GLY A 108 -5.43 -2.65 -0.59
CA GLY A 108 -5.22 -4.03 -1.02
C GLY A 108 -5.93 -5.06 -0.16
N THR A 109 -6.04 -4.83 1.16
CA THR A 109 -6.84 -5.67 2.07
C THR A 109 -8.34 -5.53 1.81
N ALA A 110 -8.80 -4.36 1.34
CA ALA A 110 -10.21 -4.08 1.04
C ALA A 110 -11.18 -4.41 2.20
N SER A 111 -10.74 -4.16 3.44
CA SER A 111 -11.58 -4.34 4.61
C SER A 111 -12.78 -3.37 4.57
N PRO A 112 -14.02 -3.81 4.85
CA PRO A 112 -15.17 -2.92 4.99
C PRO A 112 -14.99 -1.82 6.04
N ALA A 113 -14.05 -2.00 6.98
CA ALA A 113 -13.70 -1.04 8.02
C ALA A 113 -12.35 -0.33 7.75
N GLY A 114 -11.82 -0.37 6.53
CA GLY A 114 -10.54 0.25 6.19
C GLY A 114 -10.59 1.79 6.31
N ASP A 115 -9.63 2.38 7.03
CA ASP A 115 -9.64 3.81 7.33
C ASP A 115 -9.31 4.73 6.14
N ALA A 116 -8.43 4.32 5.22
CA ALA A 116 -8.03 5.18 4.09
C ALA A 116 -9.05 5.19 2.96
N VAL A 117 -9.72 4.06 2.71
CA VAL A 117 -10.72 3.89 1.63
C VAL A 117 -11.78 5.00 1.62
N PRO A 118 -12.53 5.28 2.71
CA PRO A 118 -13.57 6.31 2.67
C PRO A 118 -13.02 7.71 2.44
N VAL A 119 -11.80 7.99 2.91
CA VAL A 119 -11.15 9.29 2.68
C VAL A 119 -10.83 9.47 1.20
N LEU A 120 -10.24 8.46 0.56
CA LEU A 120 -9.89 8.55 -0.87
C LEU A 120 -11.13 8.67 -1.75
N VAL A 121 -12.17 7.89 -1.46
CA VAL A 121 -13.45 7.97 -2.19
C VAL A 121 -14.10 9.35 -2.04
N ALA A 122 -14.10 9.93 -0.83
CA ALA A 122 -14.64 11.27 -0.60
C ALA A 122 -13.85 12.40 -1.30
N HIS A 123 -12.64 12.10 -1.78
CA HIS A 123 -11.79 13.00 -2.54
C HIS A 123 -11.76 12.68 -4.04
N ASP A 124 -12.66 11.81 -4.53
CA ASP A 124 -12.66 11.31 -5.92
C ASP A 124 -11.28 10.76 -6.33
N GLY A 125 -10.59 10.11 -5.38
CA GLY A 125 -9.23 9.63 -5.58
C GLY A 125 -9.16 8.51 -6.61
N GLU A 126 -8.08 8.49 -7.39
CA GLU A 126 -7.82 7.42 -8.35
C GLU A 126 -6.70 6.48 -7.87
N VAL A 127 -6.85 5.19 -8.14
CA VAL A 127 -5.82 4.17 -7.95
C VAL A 127 -5.10 3.92 -9.27
N VAL A 128 -3.79 4.17 -9.28
CA VAL A 128 -2.91 3.86 -10.40
C VAL A 128 -2.41 2.42 -10.27
N LEU A 129 -2.92 1.54 -11.13
CA LEU A 129 -2.50 0.14 -11.25
C LEU A 129 -1.38 0.05 -12.29
N VAL A 130 -0.27 -0.61 -11.93
CA VAL A 130 0.89 -0.80 -12.81
C VAL A 130 1.20 -2.28 -12.94
N ALA A 131 1.56 -2.71 -14.13
CA ALA A 131 1.99 -4.06 -14.47
C ALA A 131 3.27 -4.02 -15.31
N ALA A 132 4.00 -5.14 -15.37
CA ALA A 132 5.22 -5.26 -16.18
C ALA A 132 4.98 -4.88 -17.66
N GLY A 133 6.02 -4.32 -18.28
CA GLY A 133 6.01 -3.84 -19.67
C GLY A 133 5.31 -2.49 -19.83
N ASP A 134 5.55 -1.55 -18.90
CA ASP A 134 5.01 -0.18 -18.91
C ASP A 134 3.48 -0.08 -19.00
N ARG A 135 2.77 -1.09 -18.51
CA ARG A 135 1.30 -1.11 -18.55
C ARG A 135 0.75 -0.41 -17.32
N THR A 136 0.09 0.72 -17.53
CA THR A 136 -0.55 1.51 -16.48
C THR A 136 -2.04 1.69 -16.75
N ARG A 137 -2.85 1.62 -15.70
CA ARG A 137 -4.28 1.92 -15.73
C ARG A 137 -4.66 2.69 -14.47
N SER A 138 -5.33 3.83 -14.63
CA SER A 138 -6.02 4.50 -13.53
C SER A 138 -7.45 3.98 -13.41
N VAL A 139 -7.91 3.79 -12.17
CA VAL A 139 -9.30 3.52 -11.84
C VAL A 139 -9.74 4.46 -10.73
N PRO A 140 -10.96 5.01 -10.76
CA PRO A 140 -11.55 5.65 -9.58
C PRO A 140 -11.64 4.68 -8.39
#